data_AF-A0A8T2TPG0-F1
#
_entry.id   AF-A0A8T2TPG0-F1
#
_cell.length_a   1.000
_cell.length_b   1.000
_cell.length_c   1.000
_cell.angle_alpha   90.00
_cell.angle_beta   90.00
_cell.angle_gamma   90.00
#
_symmetry.space_group_name_H-M   'P 1'
#
loop_
_entity.id
_entity.type
_entity.pdbx_description
1 polymer ?
#
loop_
_entity_poly.entity_id
_entity_poly.type
_entity_poly.pdbx_seq_one_letter_code
_entity_poly.pdbx_strand_id
1 'polypeptide(L)'
;MHGGGISLLLDLAKSRREGVQSEAAKAIANLSMNGEVAKAVVLEGGISILAALSRSPNRWVAEEVAGSLWESMTPLPLPIL
;
A
#
# COMPACT_ATOMS: atom_id res chain seq x y z
N MET A 1 -18.35 -15.33 -3.81
CA MET A 1 -16.98 -15.40 -3.27
C MET A 1 -16.09 -14.46 -4.09
N HIS A 2 -16.01 -13.19 -3.73
CA HIS A 2 -15.06 -12.23 -4.31
C HIS A 2 -14.76 -11.22 -3.21
N GLY A 3 -13.70 -11.44 -2.42
CA GLY A 3 -13.44 -10.57 -1.27
C GLY A 3 -12.25 -10.94 -0.39
N GLY A 4 -11.30 -11.74 -0.87
CA GLY A 4 -10.12 -12.15 -0.08
C GLY A 4 -8.80 -11.54 -0.53
N GLY A 5 -8.76 -10.86 -1.70
CA GLY A 5 -7.50 -10.37 -2.27
C GLY A 5 -6.83 -9.30 -1.42
N ILE A 6 -7.61 -8.38 -0.86
CA ILE A 6 -7.11 -7.33 0.03
C ILE A 6 -6.58 -7.94 1.32
N SER A 7 -7.37 -8.79 1.98
CA SER A 7 -6.96 -9.53 3.18
C SER A 7 -5.65 -10.30 2.98
N LEU A 8 -5.52 -11.00 1.85
CA LEU A 8 -4.31 -11.76 1.51
C LEU A 8 -3.10 -10.82 1.32
N LEU A 9 -3.27 -9.69 0.62
CA LEU A 9 -2.21 -8.70 0.46
C LEU A 9 -1.79 -8.08 1.81
N LEU A 10 -2.76 -7.80 2.69
CA LEU A 10 -2.49 -7.29 4.03
C LEU A 10 -1.72 -8.29 4.90
N ASP A 11 -1.98 -9.59 4.74
CA ASP A 11 -1.21 -10.62 5.42
C ASP A 11 0.19 -10.81 4.83
N LEU A 12 0.34 -10.72 3.51
CA LEU A 12 1.64 -10.72 2.85
C LEU A 12 2.50 -9.51 3.25
N ALA A 13 1.87 -8.34 3.47
CA ALA A 13 2.55 -7.14 3.96
C ALA A 13 3.12 -7.31 5.38
N LYS A 14 2.63 -8.29 6.16
CA LYS A 14 3.19 -8.66 7.48
C LYS A 14 4.31 -9.70 7.39
N SER A 15 4.65 -10.18 6.20
CA SER A 15 5.69 -11.18 6.00
C SER A 15 7.03 -10.72 6.56
N ARG A 16 7.79 -11.67 7.12
CA ARG A 16 9.19 -11.45 7.53
C ARG A 16 10.15 -11.41 6.35
N ARG A 17 9.70 -11.83 5.16
CA ARG A 17 10.48 -11.78 3.93
C ARG A 17 10.31 -10.40 3.32
N GLU A 18 11.36 -9.61 3.36
CA GLU A 18 11.35 -8.20 2.96
C GLU A 18 10.84 -7.99 1.53
N GLY A 19 11.24 -8.83 0.58
CA GLY A 19 10.72 -8.77 -0.80
C GLY A 19 9.22 -9.03 -0.90
N VAL A 20 8.68 -9.98 -0.12
CA VAL A 20 7.23 -10.25 -0.11
C VAL A 20 6.46 -9.10 0.53
N GLN A 21 7.00 -8.56 1.63
CA GLN A 21 6.44 -7.42 2.33
C GLN A 21 6.39 -6.16 1.45
N SER A 22 7.49 -5.87 0.74
CA SER A 22 7.58 -4.72 -0.17
C SER A 22 6.63 -4.84 -1.36
N GLU A 23 6.62 -5.98 -2.05
CA GLU A 23 5.74 -6.21 -3.20
C GLU A 23 4.25 -6.17 -2.80
N ALA A 24 3.91 -6.70 -1.63
CA ALA A 24 2.55 -6.62 -1.11
C ALA A 24 2.13 -5.18 -0.81
N ALA A 25 3.01 -4.40 -0.16
CA ALA A 25 2.74 -3.00 0.14
C ALA A 25 2.58 -2.16 -1.15
N LYS A 26 3.43 -2.39 -2.15
CA LYS A 26 3.34 -1.78 -3.48
C LYS A 26 2.02 -2.11 -4.17
N ALA A 27 1.62 -3.38 -4.15
CA ALA A 27 0.35 -3.82 -4.73
C ALA A 27 -0.85 -3.14 -4.04
N ILE A 28 -0.85 -3.06 -2.70
CA ILE A 28 -1.91 -2.38 -1.93
C ILE A 28 -2.01 -0.91 -2.35
N ALA A 29 -0.89 -0.20 -2.43
CA ALA A 29 -0.89 1.22 -2.75
C ALA A 29 -1.34 1.48 -4.20
N ASN A 30 -0.86 0.68 -5.16
CA ASN A 30 -1.28 0.77 -6.55
C ASN A 30 -2.79 0.52 -6.69
N LEU A 31 -3.33 -0.49 -6.02
CA LEU A 31 -4.76 -0.79 -6.06
C LEU A 31 -5.60 0.29 -5.35
N SER A 32 -5.04 0.95 -4.33
CA SER A 32 -5.70 2.03 -3.58
C SER A 32 -5.84 3.34 -4.36
N MET A 33 -5.29 3.44 -5.58
CA MET A 33 -5.68 4.49 -6.54
C MET A 33 -7.17 4.38 -6.92
N ASN A 34 -7.77 3.19 -6.79
CA ASN A 34 -9.21 3.01 -6.86
C ASN A 34 -9.85 3.25 -5.49
N GLY A 35 -10.77 4.22 -5.41
CA GLY A 35 -11.42 4.61 -4.15
C GLY A 35 -12.19 3.49 -3.44
N GLU A 36 -12.79 2.55 -4.15
CA GLU A 36 -13.49 1.40 -3.55
C GLU A 36 -12.49 0.42 -2.91
N VAL A 37 -11.33 0.24 -3.55
CA VAL A 37 -10.26 -0.60 -2.98
C VAL A 37 -9.61 0.10 -1.78
N ALA A 38 -9.34 1.40 -1.88
CA ALA A 38 -8.83 2.18 -0.75
C ALA A 38 -9.77 2.07 0.47
N LYS A 39 -11.07 2.21 0.25
CA LYS A 39 -12.09 2.06 1.29
C LYS A 39 -12.07 0.65 1.89
N ALA A 40 -11.95 -0.39 1.07
CA ALA A 40 -11.86 -1.76 1.55
C ALA A 40 -10.57 -2.02 2.36
N VAL A 41 -9.42 -1.50 1.92
CA VAL A 41 -8.15 -1.55 2.66
C VAL A 41 -8.28 -0.90 4.03
N VAL A 42 -8.97 0.26 4.12
CA VAL A 42 -9.24 0.94 5.40
C VAL A 42 -10.13 0.08 6.29
N LEU A 43 -11.23 -0.47 5.75
CA LEU A 43 -12.17 -1.31 6.50
C LEU A 43 -11.52 -2.60 7.03
N GLU A 44 -10.55 -3.15 6.30
CA GLU A 44 -9.76 -4.32 6.72
C GLU A 44 -8.58 -3.97 7.65
N GLY A 45 -8.43 -2.70 8.05
CA GLY A 45 -7.40 -2.27 9.00
C GLY A 45 -6.00 -2.06 8.40
N GLY A 46 -5.90 -1.97 7.07
CA GLY A 46 -4.63 -1.86 6.35
C GLY A 46 -3.80 -0.62 6.66
N ILE A 47 -4.43 0.47 7.13
CA ILE A 47 -3.73 1.71 7.49
C ILE A 47 -2.67 1.47 8.57
N SER A 48 -2.97 0.65 9.58
CA SER A 48 -2.01 0.35 10.66
C SER A 48 -0.78 -0.42 10.15
N ILE A 49 -1.00 -1.30 9.17
CA ILE A 49 0.07 -2.09 8.55
C ILE A 49 0.96 -1.17 7.72
N LEU A 50 0.38 -0.36 6.84
CA LEU A 50 1.13 0.58 6.01
C LEU A 50 1.91 1.60 6.86
N ALA A 51 1.31 2.15 7.92
CA ALA A 51 1.99 3.06 8.84
C ALA A 51 3.15 2.41 9.60
N ALA A 52 3.07 1.11 9.89
CA ALA A 52 4.20 0.38 10.47
C ALA A 52 5.33 0.19 9.44
N LEU A 53 4.98 -0.13 8.19
CA LEU A 53 5.95 -0.32 7.11
C LEU A 53 6.67 0.98 6.72
N SER A 54 6.00 2.14 6.75
CA SER A 54 6.64 3.44 6.54
C SER A 54 7.74 3.76 7.55
N ARG A 55 7.75 3.07 8.70
CA ARG A 55 8.77 3.19 9.76
C ARG A 55 9.68 1.96 9.85
N SER A 56 9.67 1.11 8.83
CA SER A 56 10.51 -0.08 8.80
C SER A 56 12.00 0.31 8.87
N PRO A 57 12.83 -0.38 9.66
CA PRO A 57 14.28 -0.19 9.63
C PRO A 57 14.87 -0.61 8.27
N ASN A 58 14.11 -1.36 7.46
CA ASN A 58 14.45 -1.61 6.08
C ASN A 58 14.09 -0.41 5.21
N ARG A 59 15.13 0.31 4.77
CA ARG A 59 15.01 1.51 3.95
C ARG A 59 14.28 1.26 2.63
N TRP A 60 14.44 0.10 2.00
CA TRP A 60 13.74 -0.25 0.75
C TRP A 60 12.24 -0.39 0.96
N VAL A 61 11.83 -1.06 2.04
CA VAL A 61 10.40 -1.19 2.40
C VAL A 61 9.81 0.18 2.75
N ALA A 62 10.54 1.00 3.50
CA ALA A 62 10.09 2.33 3.90
C ALA A 62 9.98 3.29 2.69
N GLU A 63 10.97 3.29 1.79
CA GLU A 63 10.98 4.11 0.57
C GLU A 63 9.84 3.74 -0.38
N GLU A 64 9.59 2.45 -0.60
CA GLU A 64 8.51 2.00 -1.48
C GLU A 64 7.15 2.42 -0.93
N VAL A 65 6.92 2.24 0.37
CA VAL A 65 5.65 2.67 1.01
C VAL A 65 5.51 4.18 0.97
N ALA A 66 6.57 4.93 1.29
CA ALA A 66 6.55 6.39 1.26
C ALA A 66 6.31 6.94 -0.15
N GLY A 67 6.96 6.38 -1.17
CA GLY A 67 6.74 6.74 -2.57
C GLY A 67 5.32 6.43 -3.01
N SER A 68 4.80 5.27 -2.64
CA SER A 68 3.43 4.89 -2.97
C SER A 68 2.36 5.77 -2.31
N LEU A 69 2.61 6.23 -1.07
CA LEU A 69 1.77 7.22 -0.40
C LEU A 69 1.88 8.60 -1.07
N TRP A 70 3.08 9.00 -1.48
CA TRP A 70 3.30 10.25 -2.19
C TRP A 70 2.54 10.31 -3.52
N GLU A 71 2.65 9.27 -4.35
CA GLU A 71 1.91 9.15 -5.61
C GLU A 71 0.39 9.25 -5.40
N SER A 72 -0.11 8.68 -4.29
CA SER A 72 -1.53 8.80 -3.93
C SER A 72 -1.95 10.20 -3.47
N MET A 73 -0.99 11.04 -3.07
CA MET A 73 -1.20 12.39 -2.54
C MET A 73 -1.03 13.49 -3.60
N THR A 74 -0.36 13.20 -4.71
CA THR A 74 -0.18 14.16 -5.80
C THR A 74 -1.41 14.20 -6.71
N PRO A 75 -2.08 15.35 -6.88
CA PRO A 75 -3.06 15.48 -7.96
C PRO A 75 -2.33 15.29 -9.29
N LEU A 76 -2.94 14.51 -10.20
CA LEU A 76 -2.45 14.29 -11.57
C LEU A 76 -1.87 15.60 -12.15
N PRO A 77 -0.75 15.56 -12.88
CA PRO A 77 -0.19 16.76 -13.49
C PRO A 77 -1.30 17.44 -14.30
N LEU A 78 -1.62 18.69 -13.94
CA LEU A 78 -2.54 19.51 -14.71
C LEU A 78 -2.05 19.52 -16.17
N PRO A 79 -2.95 19.35 -17.15
CA PRO A 79 -2.56 19.40 -18.55
C PRO A 79 -1.84 20.74 -18.78
N ILE A 80 -0.63 20.65 -19.31
CA ILE A 80 0.20 21.80 -19.67
C ILE A 80 -0.62 22.66 -20.64
N LEU A 81 -1.01 23.87 -20.22
CA LEU A 81 -1.49 24.93 -21.10
C LEU A 81 -0.29 25.64 -21.74
#